data_AF-A0A1H8DCD3-F1
#
_entry.id   AF-A0A1H8DCD3-F1
#
_cell.length_a   1.000
_cell.length_b   1.000
_cell.length_c   1.000
_cell.angle_alpha   90.00
_cell.angle_beta   90.00
_cell.angle_gamma   90.00
#
_symmetry.space_group_name_H-M   'P 1'
#
loop_
_entity.id
_entity.type
_entity.pdbx_description
1 polymer ?
#
loop_
_entity_poly.entity_id
_entity_poly.type
_entity_poly.pdbx_seq_one_letter_code
_entity_poly.pdbx_strand_id
1 'polypeptide(L)'
;MELIINIFSLVGSLALFLFGMKTMSEGLEKFAGDRLRSILAAMTKNRIMGVLTGVLITALIQSSSATTVMVVSFVNAGLMTLGQSIGVIMGANIGTTVTAWIISAVGFKVDIAAFSIPLLAIGMPLIFSGKGNRKSFGEFIFGFSFLFMGLAFLQDVATAMGIGDMVAGILAHVPQNSFFTILLFIVVGALVTMIVQSSSAAMAITLMLFGMNIPGFGFEQAAALAMGQNIGTTITAFMASLTANTQARRAALAHMFFNVFGVVAFLIVFYPACDAVSWFVDNVMGGGNDLFKLSAFHTAFNIINTLLLIGFVRQIEMLVCHVLPMKAQDEDYRLRFISGGLLSTAELSIMEAQKEIHHFAERCQRMFGFVPELMQTEDETEFNKLFSRIGKYESITDSMEMEIAAYLNKVSEGRLSDASKAQIQKMLRQITELESIGDSVYNLGRTLNRHRMHCQDAFTPEQTQHMQTMLGLVEGSLEEMMKRIDLTAPRTNITKSINIEHEINNYRKQLRNQNLYDVNAGHYSYQLGVFYIDFISECEHLADYVMNVVQAGKGLNNDYEDRPRNGQD
;
A
#
# COMPACT_ATOMS: atom_id res chain seq x y z
N MET A 1 14.57 -20.00 -39.79
CA MET A 1 14.01 -20.95 -38.80
C MET A 1 14.86 -20.95 -37.54
N GLU A 2 16.17 -21.19 -37.65
CA GLU A 2 17.12 -21.20 -36.52
C GLU A 2 17.17 -19.87 -35.73
N LEU A 3 17.24 -18.72 -36.41
CA LEU A 3 17.16 -17.40 -35.74
C LEU A 3 15.89 -17.23 -34.92
N ILE A 4 14.74 -17.68 -35.44
CA ILE A 4 13.45 -17.59 -34.76
C ILE A 4 13.45 -18.50 -33.53
N ILE A 5 13.94 -19.73 -33.66
CA ILE A 5 14.10 -20.66 -32.54
C ILE A 5 15.00 -20.05 -31.46
N ASN A 6 16.14 -19.48 -31.83
CA ASN A 6 17.07 -18.87 -30.89
C ASN A 6 16.46 -17.65 -30.15
N ILE A 7 15.68 -16.81 -30.84
CA ILE A 7 14.95 -15.70 -30.21
C ILE A 7 13.91 -16.24 -29.22
N PHE A 8 13.11 -17.25 -29.60
CA PHE A 8 12.14 -17.85 -28.68
C PHE A 8 12.81 -18.55 -27.51
N SER A 9 13.95 -19.21 -27.71
CA SER A 9 14.73 -19.84 -26.64
C SER A 9 15.29 -18.78 -25.69
N LEU A 10 15.75 -17.63 -26.18
CA LEU A 10 16.23 -16.52 -25.35
C LEU A 10 15.09 -15.94 -24.50
N VAL A 11 13.96 -15.62 -25.13
CA VAL A 11 12.76 -15.09 -24.45
C VAL A 11 12.18 -16.11 -23.47
N GLY A 12 12.13 -17.39 -23.86
CA GLY A 12 11.67 -18.48 -23.01
C GLY A 12 12.55 -18.70 -21.79
N SER A 13 13.88 -18.64 -21.95
CA SER A 13 14.84 -18.74 -20.85
C SER A 13 14.71 -17.58 -19.88
N LEU A 14 14.56 -16.35 -20.40
CA LEU A 14 14.28 -15.18 -19.59
C LEU A 14 12.94 -15.28 -18.86
N ALA A 15 11.89 -15.76 -19.53
CA ALA A 15 10.58 -15.97 -18.93
C ALA A 15 10.64 -17.00 -17.80
N LEU A 16 11.38 -18.09 -17.99
CA LEU A 16 11.64 -19.13 -16.99
C LEU A 16 12.37 -18.55 -15.77
N PHE A 17 13.41 -17.75 -16.01
CA PHE A 17 14.16 -17.04 -14.98
C PHE A 17 13.27 -16.10 -14.17
N LEU A 18 12.49 -15.25 -14.85
CA LEU A 18 11.56 -14.30 -14.24
C LEU A 18 10.45 -15.02 -13.46
N PHE A 19 9.92 -16.12 -13.99
CA PHE A 19 8.92 -16.94 -13.31
C PHE A 19 9.49 -17.61 -12.05
N GLY A 20 10.73 -18.11 -12.12
CA GLY A 20 11.46 -18.62 -10.97
C GLY A 20 11.62 -17.56 -9.88
N MET A 21 12.10 -16.36 -10.24
CA MET A 21 12.20 -15.23 -9.31
C MET A 21 10.84 -14.85 -8.70
N LYS A 22 9.79 -14.76 -9.52
CA LYS A 22 8.43 -14.43 -9.03
C LYS A 22 7.94 -15.47 -8.03
N THR A 23 8.03 -16.75 -8.37
CA THR A 23 7.55 -17.85 -7.52
C THR A 23 8.34 -17.91 -6.21
N MET A 24 9.66 -17.72 -6.28
CA MET A 24 10.54 -17.64 -5.13
C MET A 24 10.12 -16.48 -4.19
N SER A 25 9.86 -15.31 -4.77
CA SER A 25 9.46 -14.10 -4.04
C SER A 25 8.11 -14.30 -3.35
N GLU A 26 7.09 -14.80 -4.07
CA GLU A 26 5.77 -15.09 -3.51
C GLU A 26 5.83 -16.15 -2.40
N GLY A 27 6.66 -17.19 -2.57
CA GLY A 27 6.86 -18.23 -1.57
C GLY A 27 7.43 -17.65 -0.27
N LEU A 28 8.44 -16.76 -0.38
CA LEU A 28 9.04 -16.11 0.79
C LEU A 28 8.09 -15.09 1.44
N GLU A 29 7.33 -14.34 0.64
CA GLU A 29 6.33 -13.38 1.10
C GLU A 29 5.22 -14.08 1.91
N LYS A 30 4.63 -15.15 1.38
CA LYS A 30 3.61 -15.95 2.08
C LYS A 30 4.16 -16.56 3.36
N PHE A 31 5.40 -17.04 3.33
CA PHE A 31 6.09 -17.55 4.51
C PHE A 31 6.30 -16.47 5.59
N ALA A 32 6.45 -15.21 5.17
CA ALA A 32 6.64 -14.06 6.06
C ALA A 32 5.33 -13.39 6.53
N GLY A 33 4.16 -13.82 6.06
CA GLY A 33 2.87 -13.10 6.13
C GLY A 33 2.52 -12.41 7.47
N ASP A 34 2.59 -13.10 8.60
CA ASP A 34 2.26 -12.50 9.91
C ASP A 34 3.28 -11.43 10.37
N ARG A 35 4.49 -11.43 9.81
CA ARG A 35 5.55 -10.46 10.11
C ARG A 35 5.45 -9.19 9.29
N LEU A 36 4.66 -9.14 8.20
CA LEU A 36 4.51 -7.91 7.42
C LEU A 36 3.92 -6.76 8.28
N ARG A 37 2.97 -7.07 9.17
CA ARG A 37 2.42 -6.09 10.14
C ARG A 37 3.45 -5.60 11.16
N SER A 38 4.37 -6.46 11.62
CA SER A 38 5.42 -6.04 12.56
C SER A 38 6.55 -5.28 11.87
N ILE A 39 6.81 -5.57 10.59
CA ILE A 39 7.73 -4.83 9.73
C ILE A 39 7.23 -3.38 9.56
N LEU A 40 5.93 -3.17 9.29
CA LEU A 40 5.33 -1.82 9.23
C LEU A 40 5.48 -1.04 10.53
N ALA A 41 5.34 -1.71 11.68
CA ALA A 41 5.53 -1.09 12.99
C ALA A 41 7.00 -0.75 13.29
N ALA A 42 7.96 -1.45 12.68
CA ALA A 42 9.40 -1.19 12.84
C ALA A 42 9.89 -0.03 11.95
N MET A 43 9.27 0.17 10.77
CA MET A 43 9.66 1.19 9.77
C MET A 43 9.56 2.64 10.26
N THR A 44 8.88 2.89 11.38
CA THR A 44 8.44 4.23 11.79
C THR A 44 9.35 4.92 12.82
N LYS A 45 10.33 4.23 13.43
CA LYS A 45 11.06 4.74 14.61
C LYS A 45 12.12 5.82 14.31
N ASN A 46 12.93 5.66 13.28
CA ASN A 46 13.94 6.66 12.84
C ASN A 46 14.50 6.30 11.45
N ARG A 47 15.27 7.22 10.84
CA ARG A 47 15.84 7.05 9.48
C ARG A 47 16.73 5.81 9.31
N ILE A 48 17.50 5.43 10.33
CA ILE A 48 18.38 4.25 10.29
C ILE A 48 17.54 2.97 10.29
N MET A 49 16.51 2.94 11.13
CA MET A 49 15.55 1.84 11.13
C MET A 49 14.79 1.77 9.80
N GLY A 50 14.49 2.90 9.16
CA GLY A 50 13.96 2.94 7.80
C GLY A 50 14.88 2.22 6.80
N VAL A 51 16.18 2.55 6.80
CA VAL A 51 17.18 1.89 5.94
C VAL A 51 17.27 0.39 6.24
N LEU A 52 17.45 0.00 7.50
CA LEU A 52 17.55 -1.42 7.88
C LEU A 52 16.28 -2.19 7.49
N THR A 53 15.11 -1.57 7.62
CA THR A 53 13.87 -2.21 7.20
C THR A 53 13.81 -2.36 5.69
N GLY A 54 14.21 -1.35 4.93
CA GLY A 54 14.31 -1.45 3.47
C GLY A 54 15.27 -2.54 3.02
N VAL A 55 16.45 -2.63 3.64
CA VAL A 55 17.42 -3.70 3.40
C VAL A 55 16.77 -5.06 3.63
N LEU A 56 16.14 -5.24 4.79
CA LEU A 56 15.54 -6.52 5.18
C LEU A 56 14.40 -6.92 4.24
N ILE A 57 13.47 -6.00 3.97
CA ILE A 57 12.32 -6.28 3.09
C ILE A 57 12.81 -6.62 1.69
N THR A 58 13.69 -5.82 1.10
CA THR A 58 14.14 -6.07 -0.27
C THR A 58 15.04 -7.30 -0.36
N ALA A 59 15.86 -7.59 0.65
CA ALA A 59 16.64 -8.83 0.70
C ALA A 59 15.76 -10.08 0.84
N LEU A 60 14.64 -9.98 1.56
CA LEU A 60 13.68 -11.08 1.65
C LEU A 60 12.88 -11.20 0.35
N ILE A 61 12.19 -10.14 -0.07
CA ILE A 61 11.34 -10.15 -1.27
C ILE A 61 12.16 -10.32 -2.56
N GLN A 62 13.46 -10.01 -2.55
CA GLN A 62 14.36 -10.04 -3.70
C GLN A 62 13.94 -9.11 -4.85
N SER A 63 13.12 -8.09 -4.55
CA SER A 63 12.61 -7.12 -5.52
C SER A 63 12.57 -5.71 -4.94
N SER A 64 13.54 -4.86 -5.31
CA SER A 64 13.49 -3.42 -4.98
C SER A 64 12.35 -2.73 -5.70
N SER A 65 11.99 -3.14 -6.92
CA SER A 65 10.84 -2.58 -7.63
C SER A 65 9.56 -2.80 -6.83
N ALA A 66 9.32 -4.02 -6.33
CA ALA A 66 8.15 -4.28 -5.48
C ALA A 66 8.22 -3.50 -4.16
N THR A 67 9.39 -3.44 -3.52
CA THR A 67 9.57 -2.70 -2.26
C THR A 67 9.35 -1.21 -2.44
N THR A 68 9.86 -0.61 -3.52
CA THR A 68 9.76 0.82 -3.79
C THR A 68 8.36 1.21 -4.24
N VAL A 69 7.67 0.37 -5.04
CA VAL A 69 6.25 0.52 -5.34
C VAL A 69 5.42 0.47 -4.06
N MET A 70 5.67 -0.50 -3.18
CA MET A 70 5.02 -0.60 -1.87
C MET A 70 5.24 0.65 -1.01
N VAL A 71 6.47 1.17 -0.98
CA VAL A 71 6.80 2.41 -0.27
C VAL A 71 6.03 3.60 -0.84
N VAL A 72 5.97 3.73 -2.17
CA VAL A 72 5.18 4.78 -2.85
C VAL A 72 3.70 4.66 -2.48
N SER A 73 3.15 3.45 -2.47
CA SER A 73 1.78 3.17 -2.05
C SER A 73 1.52 3.52 -0.58
N PHE A 74 2.47 3.30 0.34
CA PHE A 74 2.31 3.70 1.74
C PHE A 74 2.32 5.21 1.93
N VAL A 75 3.12 5.92 1.15
CA VAL A 75 3.09 7.38 1.13
C VAL A 75 1.77 7.86 0.52
N ASN A 76 1.26 7.17 -0.51
CA ASN A 76 -0.05 7.45 -1.08
C ASN A 76 -1.17 7.29 -0.03
N ALA A 77 -1.20 6.15 0.66
CA ALA A 77 -2.15 5.83 1.71
C ALA A 77 -1.94 6.65 3.01
N GLY A 78 -0.97 7.56 3.07
CA GLY A 78 -0.61 8.32 4.27
C GLY A 78 -0.18 7.43 5.45
N LEU A 79 0.21 6.17 5.20
CA LEU A 79 0.73 5.23 6.19
C LEU A 79 2.18 5.57 6.57
N MET A 80 2.88 6.26 5.67
CA MET A 80 4.27 6.64 5.84
C MET A 80 4.48 8.07 5.36
N THR A 81 5.25 8.84 6.13
CA THR A 81 5.69 10.17 5.72
C THR A 81 6.71 10.09 4.59
N LEU A 82 6.86 11.17 3.83
CA LEU A 82 7.88 11.28 2.79
C LEU A 82 9.30 11.10 3.35
N GLY A 83 9.62 11.68 4.51
CA GLY A 83 10.92 11.46 5.15
C GLY A 83 11.20 10.00 5.52
N GLN A 84 10.20 9.28 6.04
CA GLN A 84 10.33 7.84 6.35
C GLN A 84 10.53 7.01 5.08
N SER A 85 9.80 7.33 4.00
CA SER A 85 9.86 6.59 2.73
C SER A 85 11.24 6.66 2.10
N ILE A 86 11.90 7.82 2.16
CA ILE A 86 13.27 8.02 1.66
C ILE A 86 14.24 7.06 2.34
N GLY A 87 14.16 6.90 3.67
CA GLY A 87 15.01 5.96 4.41
C GLY A 87 14.81 4.52 3.96
N VAL A 88 13.56 4.09 3.77
CA VAL A 88 13.26 2.73 3.29
C VAL A 88 13.74 2.50 1.86
N ILE A 89 13.56 3.48 0.97
CA ILE A 89 14.05 3.43 -0.42
C ILE A 89 15.57 3.27 -0.46
N MET A 90 16.32 4.02 0.37
CA MET A 90 17.77 3.86 0.47
C MET A 90 18.16 2.44 0.89
N GLY A 91 17.43 1.88 1.88
CA GLY A 91 17.61 0.51 2.32
C GLY A 91 17.31 -0.52 1.24
N ALA A 92 16.23 -0.32 0.48
CA ALA A 92 15.82 -1.21 -0.59
C ALA A 92 16.93 -1.38 -1.65
N ASN A 93 17.63 -0.29 -2.00
CA ASN A 93 18.73 -0.34 -2.95
C ASN A 93 19.94 -1.15 -2.46
N ILE A 94 20.20 -1.16 -1.15
CA ILE A 94 21.17 -2.07 -0.55
C ILE A 94 20.64 -3.52 -0.57
N GLY A 95 19.37 -3.74 -0.22
CA GLY A 95 18.78 -5.08 -0.19
C GLY A 95 18.83 -5.81 -1.55
N THR A 96 18.70 -5.09 -2.66
CA THR A 96 18.76 -5.65 -4.02
C THR A 96 20.09 -6.30 -4.35
N THR A 97 21.18 -5.92 -3.69
CA THR A 97 22.51 -6.47 -4.01
C THR A 97 22.64 -7.95 -3.60
N VAL A 98 21.76 -8.43 -2.72
CA VAL A 98 21.70 -9.84 -2.32
C VAL A 98 21.49 -10.77 -3.52
N THR A 99 20.71 -10.37 -4.53
CA THR A 99 20.50 -11.18 -5.74
C THR A 99 21.82 -11.43 -6.47
N ALA A 100 22.65 -10.40 -6.63
CA ALA A 100 23.94 -10.53 -7.31
C ALA A 100 24.87 -11.51 -6.58
N TRP A 101 24.86 -11.48 -5.25
CA TRP A 101 25.60 -12.44 -4.41
C TRP A 101 25.10 -13.87 -4.55
N ILE A 102 23.77 -14.07 -4.55
CA ILE A 102 23.17 -15.40 -4.78
C ILE A 102 23.63 -15.95 -6.12
N ILE A 103 23.55 -15.16 -7.19
CA ILE A 103 23.97 -15.57 -8.53
C ILE A 103 25.47 -15.83 -8.60
N SER A 104 26.30 -14.95 -8.03
CA SER A 104 27.76 -15.06 -8.14
C SER A 104 28.33 -16.21 -7.30
N ALA A 105 27.70 -16.52 -6.16
CA ALA A 105 28.12 -17.60 -5.26
C ALA A 105 27.81 -18.99 -5.83
N VAL A 106 26.65 -19.14 -6.46
CA VAL A 106 26.26 -20.38 -7.15
C VAL A 106 26.95 -20.48 -8.53
N GLY A 107 27.09 -19.34 -9.21
CA GLY A 107 27.91 -19.15 -10.40
C GLY A 107 27.37 -19.78 -11.69
N PHE A 108 27.99 -19.38 -12.81
CA PHE A 108 27.81 -19.95 -14.16
C PHE A 108 28.80 -21.08 -14.49
N LYS A 109 29.59 -21.52 -13.50
CA LYS A 109 30.64 -22.55 -13.65
C LYS A 109 30.26 -23.90 -13.03
N VAL A 110 29.31 -23.90 -12.11
CA VAL A 110 28.72 -25.12 -11.56
C VAL A 110 27.69 -25.59 -12.56
N ASP A 111 27.57 -26.90 -12.79
CA ASP A 111 26.51 -27.47 -13.62
C ASP A 111 25.17 -27.15 -12.95
N ILE A 112 24.58 -26.00 -13.28
CA ILE A 112 23.41 -25.43 -12.61
C ILE A 112 22.25 -26.45 -12.64
N ALA A 113 22.21 -27.30 -13.67
CA ALA A 113 21.29 -28.42 -13.80
C ALA A 113 21.44 -29.45 -12.65
N ALA A 114 22.67 -29.69 -12.17
CA ALA A 114 22.96 -30.64 -11.09
C ALA A 114 22.36 -30.25 -9.74
N PHE A 115 22.14 -28.96 -9.49
CA PHE A 115 21.48 -28.47 -8.27
C PHE A 115 20.00 -28.16 -8.50
N SER A 116 19.63 -27.66 -9.69
CA SER A 116 18.25 -27.28 -10.00
C SER A 116 17.31 -28.49 -9.99
N ILE A 117 17.72 -29.63 -10.57
CA ILE A 117 16.87 -30.82 -10.64
C ILE A 117 16.58 -31.44 -9.25
N PRO A 118 17.57 -31.68 -8.36
CA PRO A 118 17.29 -32.15 -7.01
C PRO A 118 16.43 -31.18 -6.19
N LEU A 119 16.65 -29.87 -6.31
CA LEU A 119 15.84 -28.88 -5.62
C LEU A 119 14.39 -28.91 -6.13
N LEU A 120 14.15 -29.11 -7.43
CA LEU A 120 12.81 -29.34 -7.97
C LEU A 120 12.15 -30.59 -7.38
N ALA A 121 12.89 -31.69 -7.27
CA ALA A 121 12.39 -32.94 -6.70
C ALA A 121 11.98 -32.78 -5.23
N ILE A 122 12.62 -31.87 -4.48
CA ILE A 122 12.27 -31.54 -3.09
C ILE A 122 11.14 -30.51 -3.01
N GLY A 123 11.19 -29.46 -3.83
CA GLY A 123 10.25 -28.35 -3.81
C GLY A 123 8.85 -28.77 -4.27
N MET A 124 8.75 -29.60 -5.30
CA MET A 124 7.47 -29.96 -5.91
C MET A 124 6.52 -30.70 -4.93
N PRO A 125 6.95 -31.74 -4.19
CA PRO A 125 6.10 -32.37 -3.16
C PRO A 125 5.67 -31.41 -2.04
N LEU A 126 6.52 -30.46 -1.65
CA LEU A 126 6.22 -29.49 -0.60
C LEU A 126 5.09 -28.54 -1.00
N ILE A 127 5.00 -28.16 -2.29
CA ILE A 127 3.93 -27.30 -2.83
C ILE A 127 2.55 -27.95 -2.65
N PHE A 128 2.45 -29.27 -2.76
CA PHE A 128 1.20 -30.01 -2.56
C PHE A 128 0.88 -30.30 -1.09
N SER A 129 1.66 -29.79 -0.14
CA SER A 129 1.37 -29.97 1.28
C SER A 129 0.11 -29.21 1.70
N GLY A 130 -0.75 -29.86 2.49
CA GLY A 130 -1.92 -29.21 3.10
C GLY A 130 -1.59 -28.15 4.16
N LYS A 131 -0.31 -27.97 4.52
CA LYS A 131 0.15 -26.95 5.49
C LYS A 131 0.72 -25.74 4.75
N GLY A 132 0.13 -24.56 4.98
CA GLY A 132 0.52 -23.29 4.33
C GLY A 132 2.02 -23.02 4.31
N ASN A 133 2.69 -23.08 5.47
CA ASN A 133 4.13 -22.78 5.56
C ASN A 133 5.02 -23.75 4.76
N ARG A 134 4.65 -25.03 4.68
CA ARG A 134 5.40 -26.03 3.89
C ARG A 134 5.22 -25.78 2.40
N LYS A 135 3.99 -25.44 1.99
CA LYS A 135 3.70 -25.02 0.63
C LYS A 135 4.51 -23.80 0.22
N SER A 136 4.54 -22.76 1.05
CA SER A 136 5.33 -21.54 0.80
C SER A 136 6.84 -21.81 0.70
N PHE A 137 7.37 -22.68 1.57
CA PHE A 137 8.77 -23.09 1.47
C PHE A 137 9.06 -23.95 0.22
N GLY A 138 8.10 -24.78 -0.19
CA GLY A 138 8.14 -25.51 -1.46
C GLY A 138 8.15 -24.57 -2.67
N GLU A 139 7.29 -23.55 -2.69
CA GLU A 139 7.26 -22.49 -3.71
C GLU A 139 8.61 -21.74 -3.77
N PHE A 140 9.22 -21.45 -2.61
CA PHE A 140 10.55 -20.84 -2.53
C PHE A 140 11.63 -21.71 -3.21
N ILE A 141 11.76 -22.99 -2.82
CA ILE A 141 12.76 -23.92 -3.39
C ILE A 141 12.51 -24.12 -4.89
N PHE A 142 11.25 -24.28 -5.28
CA PHE A 142 10.86 -24.47 -6.67
C PHE A 142 11.23 -23.23 -7.52
N GLY A 143 10.87 -22.03 -7.05
CA GLY A 143 11.22 -20.79 -7.71
C GLY A 143 12.74 -20.60 -7.82
N PHE A 144 13.48 -20.89 -6.76
CA PHE A 144 14.94 -20.87 -6.76
C PHE A 144 15.53 -21.79 -7.84
N SER A 145 14.98 -23.01 -7.99
CA SER A 145 15.43 -23.95 -9.01
C SER A 145 15.16 -23.44 -10.44
N PHE A 146 13.97 -22.89 -10.69
CA PHE A 146 13.59 -22.33 -11.99
C PHE A 146 14.40 -21.08 -12.35
N LEU A 147 14.74 -20.24 -11.37
CA LEU A 147 15.62 -19.09 -11.55
C LEU A 147 16.95 -19.55 -12.13
N PHE A 148 17.61 -20.50 -11.48
CA PHE A 148 18.90 -21.00 -11.89
C PHE A 148 18.85 -21.75 -13.23
N MET A 149 17.85 -22.60 -13.44
CA MET A 149 17.65 -23.28 -14.73
C MET A 149 17.42 -22.29 -15.88
N GLY A 150 16.62 -21.24 -15.67
CA GLY A 150 16.41 -20.18 -16.65
C GLY A 150 17.70 -19.42 -16.96
N LEU A 151 18.53 -19.16 -15.94
CA LEU A 151 19.83 -18.50 -16.11
C LEU A 151 20.81 -19.35 -16.93
N ALA A 152 20.85 -20.66 -16.69
CA ALA A 152 21.68 -21.61 -17.45
C ALA A 152 21.27 -21.63 -18.92
N PHE A 153 19.98 -21.79 -19.22
CA PHE A 153 19.49 -21.77 -20.59
C PHE A 153 19.74 -20.43 -21.29
N LEU A 154 19.66 -19.31 -20.55
CA LEU A 154 19.96 -18.00 -21.10
C LEU A 154 21.43 -17.91 -21.53
N GLN A 155 22.36 -18.44 -20.74
CA GLN A 155 23.78 -18.52 -21.09
C GLN A 155 24.04 -19.43 -22.30
N ASP A 156 23.40 -20.59 -22.35
CA ASP A 156 23.54 -21.54 -23.47
C ASP A 156 23.07 -20.92 -24.78
N VAL A 157 21.89 -20.30 -24.77
CA VAL A 157 21.34 -19.62 -25.94
C VAL A 157 22.19 -18.42 -26.34
N ALA A 158 22.65 -17.62 -25.37
CA ALA A 158 23.51 -16.46 -25.65
C ALA A 158 24.84 -16.89 -26.30
N THR A 159 25.39 -18.02 -25.87
CA THR A 159 26.61 -18.61 -26.45
C THR A 159 26.34 -19.14 -27.85
N ALA A 160 25.25 -19.90 -28.05
CA ALA A 160 24.86 -20.44 -29.35
C ALA A 160 24.57 -19.35 -30.39
N MET A 161 24.02 -18.22 -29.95
CA MET A 161 23.75 -17.06 -30.81
C MET A 161 25.00 -16.20 -31.09
N GLY A 162 26.13 -16.48 -30.45
CA GLY A 162 27.32 -15.64 -30.56
C GLY A 162 27.09 -14.22 -30.04
N ILE A 163 26.25 -14.03 -29.01
CA ILE A 163 25.98 -12.70 -28.43
C ILE A 163 27.28 -12.06 -27.95
N GLY A 164 28.21 -12.86 -27.39
CA GLY A 164 29.53 -12.39 -27.00
C GLY A 164 30.30 -11.78 -28.17
N ASP A 165 30.34 -12.45 -29.31
CA ASP A 165 31.02 -11.97 -30.53
C ASP A 165 30.33 -10.72 -31.11
N MET A 166 29.00 -10.68 -31.08
CA MET A 166 28.22 -9.51 -31.50
C MET A 166 28.55 -8.29 -30.63
N VAL A 167 28.56 -8.46 -29.30
CA VAL A 167 28.92 -7.40 -28.36
C VAL A 167 30.38 -6.98 -28.56
N ALA A 168 31.31 -7.92 -28.69
CA ALA A 168 32.72 -7.63 -28.97
C ALA A 168 32.89 -6.81 -30.27
N GLY A 169 32.16 -7.18 -31.34
CA GLY A 169 32.19 -6.46 -32.61
C GLY A 169 31.67 -5.03 -32.50
N ILE A 170 30.63 -4.79 -31.70
CA ILE A 170 30.15 -3.43 -31.40
C ILE A 170 31.22 -2.65 -30.61
N LEU A 171 31.78 -3.27 -29.57
CA LEU A 171 32.77 -2.63 -28.69
C LEU A 171 34.10 -2.34 -29.40
N ALA A 172 34.47 -3.09 -30.42
CA ALA A 172 35.65 -2.82 -31.24
C ALA A 172 35.61 -1.43 -31.91
N HIS A 173 34.42 -0.88 -32.13
CA HIS A 173 34.22 0.46 -32.72
C HIS A 173 34.09 1.57 -31.67
N VAL A 174 34.11 1.22 -30.39
CA VAL A 174 34.01 2.17 -29.28
C VAL A 174 35.40 2.39 -28.68
N PRO A 175 35.80 3.65 -28.35
CA PRO A 175 37.08 3.92 -27.73
C PRO A 175 37.29 3.11 -26.45
N GLN A 176 38.21 2.14 -26.52
CA GLN A 176 38.63 1.35 -25.36
C GLN A 176 39.37 2.28 -24.38
N ASN A 177 39.08 2.15 -23.08
CA ASN A 177 39.67 2.97 -22.00
C ASN A 177 39.30 4.47 -22.03
N SER A 178 38.16 4.84 -22.62
CA SER A 178 37.63 6.20 -22.53
C SER A 178 36.59 6.32 -21.43
N PHE A 179 36.61 7.44 -20.69
CA PHE A 179 35.55 7.78 -19.74
C PHE A 179 34.18 7.90 -20.44
N PHE A 180 34.16 8.27 -21.73
CA PHE A 180 32.94 8.27 -22.54
C PHE A 180 32.28 6.88 -22.59
N THR A 181 33.09 5.82 -22.69
CA THR A 181 32.62 4.44 -22.72
C THR A 181 31.95 4.07 -21.40
N ILE A 182 32.48 4.53 -20.26
CA ILE A 182 31.85 4.34 -18.94
C ILE A 182 30.47 5.01 -18.90
N LEU A 183 30.36 6.24 -19.37
CA LEU A 183 29.06 6.95 -19.44
C LEU A 183 28.07 6.23 -20.35
N LEU A 184 28.53 5.70 -21.49
CA LEU A 184 27.70 4.91 -22.40
C LEU A 184 27.13 3.67 -21.70
N PHE A 185 27.97 2.92 -20.97
CA PHE A 185 27.51 1.73 -20.23
C PHE A 185 26.51 2.09 -19.11
N ILE A 186 26.67 3.22 -18.43
CA ILE A 186 25.66 3.71 -17.47
C ILE A 186 24.31 3.95 -18.17
N VAL A 187 24.31 4.62 -19.33
CA VAL A 187 23.07 4.88 -20.09
C VAL A 187 22.43 3.57 -20.56
N VAL A 188 23.23 2.64 -21.10
CA VAL A 188 22.74 1.33 -21.54
C VAL A 188 22.15 0.55 -20.35
N GLY A 189 22.79 0.57 -19.19
CA GLY A 189 22.30 -0.12 -18.00
C GLY A 189 20.97 0.43 -17.50
N ALA A 190 20.83 1.76 -17.53
CA ALA A 190 19.57 2.42 -17.21
C ALA A 190 18.47 2.00 -18.20
N LEU A 191 18.72 2.05 -19.50
CA LEU A 191 17.76 1.66 -20.54
C LEU A 191 17.33 0.19 -20.43
N VAL A 192 18.29 -0.73 -20.30
CA VAL A 192 18.02 -2.16 -20.14
C VAL A 192 17.11 -2.39 -18.94
N THR A 193 17.38 -1.76 -17.81
CA THR A 193 16.55 -1.94 -16.61
C THR A 193 15.18 -1.28 -16.76
N MET A 194 15.07 -0.15 -17.46
CA MET A 194 13.78 0.48 -17.71
C MET A 194 12.88 -0.38 -18.61
N ILE A 195 13.46 -1.07 -19.58
CA ILE A 195 12.73 -1.98 -20.48
C ILE A 195 12.34 -3.27 -19.75
N VAL A 196 13.29 -3.87 -19.04
CA VAL A 196 13.08 -5.14 -18.32
C VAL A 196 12.23 -4.95 -17.05
N GLN A 197 12.23 -3.74 -16.48
CA GLN A 197 11.53 -3.35 -15.24
C GLN A 197 11.87 -4.21 -14.00
N SER A 198 12.94 -4.99 -14.06
CA SER A 198 13.42 -5.86 -12.99
C SER A 198 14.91 -5.64 -12.78
N SER A 199 15.28 -5.03 -11.65
CA SER A 199 16.67 -4.80 -11.27
C SER A 199 17.45 -6.12 -11.15
N SER A 200 16.82 -7.15 -10.59
CA SER A 200 17.40 -8.47 -10.39
C SER A 200 17.69 -9.17 -11.73
N ALA A 201 16.79 -9.04 -12.71
CA ALA A 201 17.00 -9.58 -14.05
C ALA A 201 18.07 -8.82 -14.84
N ALA A 202 18.07 -7.49 -14.77
CA ALA A 202 19.10 -6.67 -15.41
C ALA A 202 20.51 -7.01 -14.87
N MET A 203 20.63 -7.16 -13.54
CA MET A 203 21.87 -7.54 -12.89
C MET A 203 22.32 -8.97 -13.24
N ALA A 204 21.37 -9.91 -13.36
CA ALA A 204 21.66 -11.28 -13.82
C ALA A 204 22.22 -11.30 -15.25
N ILE A 205 21.63 -10.51 -16.16
CA ILE A 205 22.12 -10.36 -17.53
C ILE A 205 23.55 -9.79 -17.53
N THR A 206 23.84 -8.82 -16.65
CA THR A 206 25.17 -8.20 -16.53
C THR A 206 26.20 -9.21 -16.03
N LEU A 207 25.87 -9.97 -14.98
CA LEU A 207 26.74 -11.03 -14.46
C LEU A 207 27.02 -12.11 -15.50
N MET A 208 26.00 -12.48 -16.29
CA MET A 208 26.19 -13.42 -17.39
C MET A 208 27.14 -12.86 -18.45
N LEU A 209 26.87 -11.66 -18.99
CA LEU A 209 27.73 -11.04 -20.02
C LEU A 209 29.16 -10.87 -19.54
N PHE A 210 29.34 -10.52 -18.26
CA PHE A 210 30.66 -10.41 -17.65
C PHE A 210 31.34 -11.78 -17.52
N GLY A 211 30.59 -12.81 -17.12
CA GLY A 211 31.06 -14.19 -17.05
C GLY A 211 31.44 -14.80 -18.41
N MET A 212 30.94 -14.26 -19.52
CA MET A 212 31.32 -14.66 -20.88
C MET A 212 32.71 -14.17 -21.31
N ASN A 213 33.38 -13.31 -20.53
CA ASN A 213 34.72 -12.77 -20.82
C ASN A 213 34.84 -12.11 -22.20
N ILE A 214 33.83 -11.31 -22.56
CA ILE A 214 33.74 -10.66 -23.87
C ILE A 214 34.87 -9.61 -24.02
N PRO A 215 35.67 -9.62 -25.09
CA PRO A 215 36.69 -8.61 -25.33
C PRO A 215 36.12 -7.18 -25.32
N GLY A 216 36.72 -6.30 -24.51
CA GLY A 216 36.26 -4.91 -24.34
C GLY A 216 35.12 -4.73 -23.33
N PHE A 217 34.59 -5.82 -22.75
CA PHE A 217 33.62 -5.79 -21.65
C PHE A 217 34.25 -6.36 -20.38
N GLY A 218 35.09 -5.54 -19.74
CA GLY A 218 35.74 -5.86 -18.48
C GLY A 218 34.92 -5.49 -17.26
N PHE A 219 35.58 -5.53 -16.10
CA PHE A 219 34.97 -5.24 -14.82
C PHE A 219 34.43 -3.80 -14.74
N GLU A 220 35.16 -2.83 -15.28
CA GLU A 220 34.76 -1.42 -15.31
C GLU A 220 33.48 -1.23 -16.13
N GLN A 221 33.35 -1.86 -17.30
CA GLN A 221 32.15 -1.76 -18.13
C GLN A 221 30.95 -2.43 -17.44
N ALA A 222 31.16 -3.58 -16.81
CA ALA A 222 30.11 -4.25 -16.04
C ALA A 222 29.68 -3.45 -14.80
N ALA A 223 30.63 -2.84 -14.09
CA ALA A 223 30.39 -1.96 -12.95
C ALA A 223 29.61 -0.69 -13.35
N ALA A 224 29.99 -0.08 -14.48
CA ALA A 224 29.28 1.06 -15.06
C ALA A 224 27.86 0.69 -15.48
N LEU A 225 27.67 -0.50 -16.09
CA LEU A 225 26.36 -1.03 -16.44
C LEU A 225 25.50 -1.16 -15.18
N ALA A 226 26.01 -1.78 -14.11
CA ALA A 226 25.31 -1.93 -12.83
C ALA A 226 24.92 -0.59 -12.17
N MET A 227 25.78 0.43 -12.23
CA MET A 227 25.44 1.81 -11.78
C MET A 227 24.25 2.38 -12.57
N GLY A 228 24.25 2.19 -13.90
CA GLY A 228 23.13 2.55 -14.76
C GLY A 228 21.82 1.86 -14.37
N GLN A 229 21.89 0.57 -14.04
CA GLN A 229 20.71 -0.22 -13.66
C GLN A 229 20.03 0.30 -12.39
N ASN A 230 20.80 0.82 -11.43
CA ASN A 230 20.24 1.47 -10.24
C ASN A 230 19.44 2.73 -10.61
N ILE A 231 19.87 3.52 -11.61
CA ILE A 231 19.05 4.62 -12.15
C ILE A 231 17.80 4.05 -12.82
N GLY A 232 17.94 3.06 -13.70
CA GLY A 232 16.83 2.52 -14.49
C GLY A 232 15.71 1.93 -13.63
N THR A 233 16.04 1.33 -12.48
CA THR A 233 15.06 0.77 -11.54
C THR A 233 14.03 1.79 -11.05
N THR A 234 14.37 3.08 -11.07
CA THR A 234 13.50 4.17 -10.59
C THR A 234 12.21 4.34 -11.40
N ILE A 235 12.16 3.83 -12.65
CA ILE A 235 10.98 3.91 -13.51
C ILE A 235 9.75 3.26 -12.88
N THR A 236 9.94 2.18 -12.10
CA THR A 236 8.86 1.42 -11.50
C THR A 236 8.11 2.24 -10.44
N ALA A 237 8.85 2.96 -9.60
CA ALA A 237 8.29 3.90 -8.63
C ALA A 237 7.58 5.07 -9.33
N PHE A 238 8.12 5.59 -10.44
CA PHE A 238 7.44 6.62 -11.22
C PHE A 238 6.12 6.14 -11.78
N MET A 239 6.11 4.97 -12.44
CA MET A 239 4.89 4.37 -13.00
C MET A 239 3.83 4.17 -11.92
N ALA A 240 4.20 3.64 -10.76
CA ALA A 240 3.28 3.48 -9.63
C ALA A 240 2.75 4.81 -9.08
N SER A 241 3.53 5.89 -9.17
CA SER A 241 3.11 7.20 -8.68
C SER A 241 2.24 8.01 -9.67
N LEU A 242 2.09 7.57 -10.92
CA LEU A 242 1.40 8.35 -11.96
C LEU A 242 -0.07 8.66 -11.63
N THR A 243 -0.75 7.72 -10.98
CA THR A 243 -2.16 7.82 -10.55
C THR A 243 -2.31 8.18 -9.08
N ALA A 244 -1.20 8.39 -8.38
CA ALA A 244 -1.15 8.59 -6.93
C ALA A 244 -1.10 10.08 -6.55
N ASN A 245 -1.25 10.36 -5.25
CA ASN A 245 -1.22 11.70 -4.71
C ASN A 245 0.18 12.36 -4.80
N THR A 246 0.24 13.67 -4.51
CA THR A 246 1.48 14.45 -4.62
C THR A 246 2.62 13.89 -3.76
N GLN A 247 2.33 13.33 -2.58
CA GLN A 247 3.37 12.78 -1.70
C GLN A 247 3.98 11.50 -2.28
N ALA A 248 3.16 10.63 -2.87
CA ALA A 248 3.63 9.43 -3.55
C ALA A 248 4.54 9.77 -4.75
N ARG A 249 4.16 10.80 -5.53
CA ARG A 249 4.99 11.33 -6.63
C ARG A 249 6.32 11.91 -6.13
N ARG A 250 6.31 12.58 -4.98
CA ARG A 250 7.54 13.06 -4.31
C ARG A 250 8.44 11.92 -3.86
N ALA A 251 7.87 10.81 -3.36
CA ALA A 251 8.65 9.64 -2.98
C ALA A 251 9.34 9.00 -4.19
N ALA A 252 8.64 8.88 -5.33
CA ALA A 252 9.24 8.42 -6.58
C ALA A 252 10.36 9.36 -7.07
N LEU A 253 10.16 10.68 -7.00
CA LEU A 253 11.20 11.67 -7.31
C LEU A 253 12.42 11.56 -6.38
N ALA A 254 12.20 11.31 -5.08
CA ALA A 254 13.28 11.13 -4.13
C ALA A 254 14.09 9.86 -4.44
N HIS A 255 13.43 8.78 -4.87
CA HIS A 255 14.10 7.57 -5.34
C HIS A 255 14.98 7.83 -6.57
N MET A 256 14.48 8.59 -7.54
CA MET A 256 15.25 9.00 -8.71
C MET A 256 16.46 9.85 -8.31
N PHE A 257 16.24 10.88 -7.49
CA PHE A 257 17.30 11.76 -7.01
C PHE A 257 18.41 10.97 -6.31
N PHE A 258 18.04 10.06 -5.40
CA PHE A 258 19.00 9.22 -4.67
C PHE A 258 19.92 8.41 -5.59
N ASN A 259 19.35 7.75 -6.62
CA ASN A 259 20.14 6.94 -7.54
C ASN A 259 20.99 7.79 -8.49
N VAL A 260 20.42 8.85 -9.06
CA VAL A 260 21.14 9.74 -9.98
C VAL A 260 22.28 10.44 -9.26
N PHE A 261 22.03 10.98 -8.06
CA PHE A 261 23.09 11.58 -7.24
C PHE A 261 24.18 10.57 -6.92
N GLY A 262 23.81 9.35 -6.50
CA GLY A 262 24.77 8.30 -6.20
C GLY A 262 25.68 7.98 -7.36
N VAL A 263 25.12 7.83 -8.57
CA VAL A 263 25.92 7.59 -9.78
C VAL A 263 26.85 8.76 -10.08
N VAL A 264 26.35 10.01 -10.03
CA VAL A 264 27.18 11.20 -10.29
C VAL A 264 28.30 11.35 -9.27
N ALA A 265 28.01 11.14 -7.98
CA ALA A 265 29.02 11.22 -6.92
C ALA A 265 30.07 10.12 -7.06
N PHE A 266 29.66 8.89 -7.37
CA PHE A 266 30.56 7.76 -7.49
C PHE A 266 31.41 7.81 -8.78
N LEU A 267 30.90 8.44 -9.84
CA LEU A 267 31.66 8.70 -11.07
C LEU A 267 32.96 9.48 -10.83
N ILE A 268 32.99 10.37 -9.83
CA ILE A 268 34.19 11.16 -9.45
C ILE A 268 35.33 10.25 -9.00
N VAL A 269 35.01 9.13 -8.35
CA VAL A 269 35.97 8.19 -7.77
C VAL A 269 35.90 6.80 -8.42
N PHE A 270 35.39 6.73 -9.66
CA PHE A 270 35.05 5.47 -10.31
C PHE A 270 36.22 4.48 -10.41
N TYR A 271 37.33 4.88 -11.03
CA TYR A 271 38.50 3.99 -11.17
C TYR A 271 39.12 3.61 -9.82
N PRO A 272 39.39 4.55 -8.89
CA PRO A 272 39.85 4.19 -7.55
C PRO A 272 38.91 3.22 -6.82
N ALA A 273 37.59 3.36 -7.01
CA ALA A 273 36.62 2.45 -6.41
C ALA A 273 36.66 1.05 -7.04
N CYS A 274 36.79 0.94 -8.37
CA CYS A 274 37.01 -0.34 -9.05
C CYS A 274 38.29 -1.03 -8.56
N ASP A 275 39.39 -0.29 -8.43
CA ASP A 275 40.66 -0.82 -7.93
C ASP A 275 40.53 -1.29 -6.48
N ALA A 276 39.88 -0.49 -5.62
CA ALA A 276 39.67 -0.84 -4.21
C ALA A 276 38.82 -2.10 -4.04
N VAL A 277 37.74 -2.24 -4.82
CA VAL A 277 36.89 -3.44 -4.81
C VAL A 277 37.66 -4.65 -5.32
N SER A 278 38.40 -4.51 -6.42
CA SER A 278 39.21 -5.60 -6.97
C SER A 278 40.25 -6.06 -5.96
N TRP A 279 40.96 -5.12 -5.34
CA TRP A 279 41.92 -5.42 -4.28
C TRP A 279 41.27 -6.14 -3.09
N PHE A 280 40.10 -5.69 -2.64
CA PHE A 280 39.38 -6.31 -1.53
C PHE A 280 38.99 -7.76 -1.84
N VAL A 281 38.43 -8.01 -3.03
CA VAL A 281 38.05 -9.37 -3.43
C VAL A 281 39.28 -10.27 -3.59
N ASP A 282 40.33 -9.77 -4.24
CA ASP A 282 41.53 -10.58 -4.54
C ASP A 282 42.36 -10.88 -3.28
N ASN A 283 42.46 -9.93 -2.34
CA ASN A 283 43.37 -10.05 -1.20
C ASN A 283 42.69 -10.36 0.14
N VAL A 284 41.41 -9.99 0.32
CA VAL A 284 40.69 -10.16 1.60
C VAL A 284 39.71 -11.33 1.54
N MET A 285 38.97 -11.46 0.44
CA MET A 285 38.04 -12.59 0.26
C MET A 285 38.75 -13.88 -0.17
N GLY A 286 40.07 -13.85 -0.33
CA GLY A 286 40.90 -14.99 -0.71
C GLY A 286 41.04 -15.20 -2.22
N GLY A 287 40.67 -14.20 -3.03
CA GLY A 287 40.58 -14.34 -4.48
C GLY A 287 39.43 -15.25 -4.92
N GLY A 288 39.10 -15.25 -6.22
CA GLY A 288 38.04 -16.13 -6.72
C GLY A 288 37.40 -15.70 -8.03
N ASN A 289 36.13 -16.06 -8.16
CA ASN A 289 35.27 -15.80 -9.31
C ASN A 289 35.16 -14.29 -9.57
N ASP A 290 35.51 -13.81 -10.77
CA ASP A 290 35.43 -12.37 -11.12
C ASP A 290 34.02 -11.79 -10.88
N LEU A 291 32.97 -12.61 -10.95
CA LEU A 291 31.59 -12.21 -10.59
C LEU A 291 31.46 -11.65 -9.16
N PHE A 292 32.33 -12.07 -8.23
CA PHE A 292 32.40 -11.49 -6.89
C PHE A 292 32.84 -10.03 -6.90
N LYS A 293 33.74 -9.62 -7.81
CA LYS A 293 34.13 -8.22 -7.98
C LYS A 293 32.91 -7.37 -8.33
N LEU A 294 32.08 -7.85 -9.25
CA LEU A 294 30.87 -7.14 -9.64
C LEU A 294 29.81 -7.08 -8.53
N SER A 295 29.60 -8.18 -7.80
CA SER A 295 28.66 -8.19 -6.66
C SER A 295 29.12 -7.32 -5.49
N ALA A 296 30.43 -7.34 -5.20
CA ALA A 296 31.05 -6.50 -4.18
C ALA A 296 30.97 -5.02 -4.58
N PHE A 297 31.21 -4.70 -5.86
CA PHE A 297 31.08 -3.34 -6.38
C PHE A 297 29.65 -2.82 -6.23
N HIS A 298 28.65 -3.59 -6.65
CA HIS A 298 27.24 -3.19 -6.54
C HIS A 298 26.83 -2.97 -5.08
N THR A 299 27.32 -3.81 -4.16
CA THR A 299 27.10 -3.67 -2.72
C THR A 299 27.78 -2.43 -2.16
N ALA A 300 29.07 -2.22 -2.46
CA ALA A 300 29.82 -1.07 -2.02
C ALA A 300 29.21 0.24 -2.52
N PHE A 301 28.83 0.30 -3.79
CA PHE A 301 28.14 1.45 -4.40
C PHE A 301 26.88 1.83 -3.62
N ASN A 302 25.97 0.88 -3.37
CA ASN A 302 24.71 1.15 -2.68
C ASN A 302 24.89 1.50 -1.20
N ILE A 303 25.83 0.85 -0.51
CA ILE A 303 26.14 1.16 0.89
C ILE A 303 26.75 2.55 1.00
N ILE A 304 27.76 2.87 0.18
CA ILE A 304 28.42 4.18 0.20
C ILE A 304 27.42 5.28 -0.16
N ASN A 305 26.62 5.10 -1.21
CA ASN A 305 25.59 6.08 -1.58
C ASN A 305 24.59 6.32 -0.43
N THR A 306 24.15 5.25 0.24
CA THR A 306 23.28 5.36 1.42
C THR A 306 23.95 6.09 2.56
N LEU A 307 25.20 5.77 2.90
CA LEU A 307 25.94 6.44 3.97
C LEU A 307 26.16 7.92 3.68
N LEU A 308 26.41 8.29 2.42
CA LEU A 308 26.54 9.68 1.99
C LEU A 308 25.23 10.46 2.18
N LEU A 309 24.09 9.87 1.83
CA LEU A 309 22.81 10.59 1.76
C LEU A 309 21.87 10.41 2.96
N ILE A 310 22.08 9.41 3.83
CA ILE A 310 21.24 9.19 5.02
C ILE A 310 21.22 10.40 5.96
N GLY A 311 22.34 11.15 6.00
CA GLY A 311 22.48 12.42 6.71
C GLY A 311 21.51 13.49 6.21
N PHE A 312 21.16 13.43 4.92
CA PHE A 312 20.51 14.48 4.14
C PHE A 312 19.05 14.18 3.78
N VAL A 313 18.42 13.20 4.43
CA VAL A 313 17.01 12.81 4.17
C VAL A 313 16.06 14.02 4.18
N ARG A 314 16.20 14.92 5.16
CA ARG A 314 15.38 16.13 5.26
C ARG A 314 15.61 17.08 4.07
N GLN A 315 16.84 17.19 3.59
CA GLN A 315 17.21 18.03 2.45
C GLN A 315 16.65 17.46 1.15
N ILE A 316 16.68 16.14 0.99
CA ILE A 316 16.05 15.45 -0.14
C ILE A 316 14.54 15.70 -0.11
N GLU A 317 13.90 15.56 1.05
CA GLU A 317 12.49 15.85 1.25
C GLU A 317 12.13 17.30 0.85
N MET A 318 12.90 18.28 1.33
CA MET A 318 12.69 19.69 0.96
C MET A 318 12.87 19.93 -0.54
N LEU A 319 13.89 19.32 -1.15
CA LEU A 319 14.16 19.42 -2.58
C LEU A 319 12.97 18.92 -3.41
N VAL A 320 12.47 17.71 -3.13
CA VAL A 320 11.34 17.14 -3.90
C VAL A 320 10.04 17.90 -3.64
N CYS A 321 9.85 18.47 -2.45
CA CYS A 321 8.72 19.35 -2.17
C CYS A 321 8.76 20.64 -2.97
N HIS A 322 9.97 21.18 -3.19
CA HIS A 322 10.18 22.37 -4.01
C HIS A 322 9.98 22.09 -5.51
N VAL A 323 10.50 20.95 -6.00
CA VAL A 323 10.36 20.54 -7.41
C VAL A 323 8.91 20.21 -7.77
N LEU A 324 8.17 19.57 -6.85
CA LEU A 324 6.77 19.22 -7.05
C LEU A 324 5.89 19.86 -5.96
N PRO A 325 5.51 21.15 -6.10
CA PRO A 325 4.69 21.86 -5.12
C PRO A 325 3.27 21.27 -5.06
N MET A 326 2.66 21.33 -3.88
CA MET A 326 1.28 20.88 -3.68
C MET A 326 0.36 21.94 -4.30
N LYS A 327 -0.43 21.56 -5.31
CA LYS A 327 -1.50 22.43 -5.81
C LYS A 327 -2.61 22.44 -4.76
N ALA A 328 -3.03 23.63 -4.32
CA ALA A 328 -4.23 23.77 -3.52
C ALA A 328 -5.44 23.61 -4.46
N GLN A 329 -6.20 22.52 -4.31
CA GLN A 329 -7.54 22.22 -4.86
C GLN A 329 -7.77 20.70 -4.71
N ASP A 330 -8.93 20.14 -4.44
CA ASP A 330 -10.27 20.55 -3.97
C ASP A 330 -10.74 19.36 -3.12
N GLU A 331 -11.64 19.54 -2.15
CA GLU A 331 -12.20 18.44 -1.33
C GLU A 331 -13.07 17.42 -2.13
N ASP A 332 -12.91 17.33 -3.45
CA ASP A 332 -13.88 16.75 -4.37
C ASP A 332 -13.74 15.23 -4.59
N TYR A 333 -14.86 14.54 -4.32
CA TYR A 333 -15.41 13.34 -4.97
C TYR A 333 -14.56 12.08 -5.12
N ARG A 334 -13.31 12.04 -4.66
CA ARG A 334 -12.47 10.83 -4.77
C ARG A 334 -12.07 10.33 -3.40
N LEU A 335 -12.08 9.00 -3.25
CA LEU A 335 -11.47 8.33 -2.10
C LEU A 335 -10.06 8.87 -1.88
N ARG A 336 -9.78 9.24 -0.63
CA ARG A 336 -8.55 9.96 -0.26
C ARG A 336 -7.33 9.04 -0.25
N PHE A 337 -7.55 7.79 0.15
CA PHE A 337 -6.52 6.78 0.36
C PHE A 337 -6.58 5.69 -0.71
N ILE A 338 -7.77 5.34 -1.21
CA ILE A 338 -7.91 4.45 -2.37
C ILE A 338 -7.71 5.28 -3.64
N SER A 339 -6.46 5.44 -4.08
CA SER A 339 -6.13 6.20 -5.28
C SER A 339 -5.12 5.45 -6.15
N GLY A 340 -5.62 4.74 -7.19
CA GLY A 340 -4.78 4.35 -8.33
C GLY A 340 -4.58 2.86 -8.64
N GLY A 341 -5.48 1.96 -8.22
CA GLY A 341 -5.44 0.53 -8.59
C GLY A 341 -5.25 -0.41 -7.40
N LEU A 342 -5.20 -1.72 -7.65
CA LEU A 342 -4.88 -2.68 -6.59
C LEU A 342 -3.42 -2.53 -6.18
N LEU A 343 -3.14 -2.55 -4.88
CA LEU A 343 -1.76 -2.64 -4.39
C LEU A 343 -1.15 -4.00 -4.73
N SER A 344 0.18 -4.07 -4.63
CA SER A 344 1.00 -5.25 -4.96
C SER A 344 0.61 -6.50 -4.17
N THR A 345 0.00 -6.33 -3.00
CA THR A 345 -0.36 -7.40 -2.07
C THR A 345 -1.70 -7.10 -1.43
N ALA A 346 -2.52 -8.11 -1.19
CA ALA A 346 -3.89 -7.92 -0.75
C ALA A 346 -4.02 -7.40 0.70
N GLU A 347 -3.06 -7.72 1.58
CA GLU A 347 -2.97 -7.20 2.94
C GLU A 347 -2.84 -5.68 2.97
N LEU A 348 -2.10 -5.11 2.03
CA LEU A 348 -1.90 -3.66 1.95
C LEU A 348 -3.17 -2.98 1.43
N SER A 349 -3.82 -3.58 0.44
CA SER A 349 -5.08 -3.05 -0.08
C SER A 349 -6.14 -2.99 1.02
N ILE A 350 -6.22 -4.01 1.87
CA ILE A 350 -7.12 -4.02 3.04
C ILE A 350 -6.84 -2.84 3.98
N MET A 351 -5.58 -2.45 4.17
CA MET A 351 -5.26 -1.28 5.01
C MET A 351 -5.65 0.05 4.38
N GLU A 352 -5.55 0.21 3.06
CA GLU A 352 -6.06 1.40 2.35
C GLU A 352 -7.57 1.53 2.55
N ALA A 353 -8.31 0.44 2.34
CA ALA A 353 -9.75 0.42 2.58
C ALA A 353 -10.10 0.78 4.03
N GLN A 354 -9.32 0.29 5.01
CA GLN A 354 -9.56 0.62 6.41
C GLN A 354 -9.43 2.11 6.72
N LYS A 355 -8.44 2.79 6.14
CA LYS A 355 -8.29 4.24 6.30
C LYS A 355 -9.41 5.00 5.63
N GLU A 356 -9.85 4.53 4.49
CA GLU A 356 -10.98 5.12 3.80
C GLU A 356 -12.27 4.98 4.62
N ILE A 357 -12.49 3.83 5.27
CA ILE A 357 -13.60 3.61 6.21
C ILE A 357 -13.53 4.57 7.40
N HIS A 358 -12.33 4.80 7.95
CA HIS A 358 -12.15 5.81 8.99
C HIS A 358 -12.50 7.22 8.50
N HIS A 359 -12.07 7.58 7.29
CA HIS A 359 -12.40 8.87 6.69
C HIS A 359 -13.90 9.02 6.40
N PHE A 360 -14.54 7.94 5.96
CA PHE A 360 -15.99 7.88 5.79
C PHE A 360 -16.69 8.19 7.13
N ALA A 361 -16.27 7.54 8.22
CA ALA A 361 -16.80 7.84 9.55
C ALA A 361 -16.59 9.30 10.00
N GLU A 362 -15.42 9.90 9.73
CA GLU A 362 -15.17 11.33 9.98
C GLU A 362 -16.16 12.22 9.21
N ARG A 363 -16.48 11.86 7.96
CA ARG A 363 -17.44 12.59 7.12
C ARG A 363 -18.85 12.49 7.68
N CYS A 364 -19.29 11.31 8.13
CA CYS A 364 -20.58 11.13 8.79
C CYS A 364 -20.67 11.95 10.08
N GLN A 365 -19.63 11.93 10.92
CA GLN A 365 -19.61 12.76 12.14
C GLN A 365 -19.67 14.25 11.82
N ARG A 366 -18.93 14.71 10.80
CA ARG A 366 -18.96 16.11 10.36
C ARG A 366 -20.33 16.51 9.79
N MET A 367 -20.98 15.60 9.06
CA MET A 367 -22.33 15.78 8.53
C MET A 367 -23.34 15.93 9.68
N PHE A 368 -23.26 15.07 10.70
CA PHE A 368 -24.11 15.15 11.89
C PHE A 368 -23.97 16.50 12.61
N GLY A 369 -22.75 17.05 12.68
CA GLY A 369 -22.49 18.37 13.27
C GLY A 369 -23.27 19.53 12.63
N PHE A 370 -23.75 19.38 11.40
CA PHE A 370 -24.61 20.38 10.75
C PHE A 370 -26.07 20.31 11.22
N VAL A 371 -26.55 19.20 11.81
CA VAL A 371 -27.94 19.06 12.26
C VAL A 371 -28.27 19.96 13.46
N PRO A 372 -27.45 20.00 14.53
CA PRO A 372 -27.65 20.95 15.62
C PRO A 372 -27.61 22.41 15.13
N GLU A 373 -26.72 22.74 14.19
CA GLU A 373 -26.62 24.07 13.58
C GLU A 373 -27.89 24.40 12.78
N LEU A 374 -28.38 23.46 11.97
CA LEU A 374 -29.62 23.59 11.20
C LEU A 374 -30.84 23.82 12.09
N MET A 375 -30.92 23.12 13.23
CA MET A 375 -32.01 23.27 14.20
C MET A 375 -32.07 24.68 14.81
N GLN A 376 -30.93 25.34 14.98
CA GLN A 376 -30.83 26.69 15.59
C GLN A 376 -30.88 27.84 14.56
N THR A 377 -30.77 27.55 13.26
CA THR A 377 -30.64 28.58 12.22
C THR A 377 -31.98 29.21 11.86
N GLU A 378 -32.30 30.40 12.35
CA GLU A 378 -33.58 31.07 12.05
C GLU A 378 -33.67 31.58 10.60
N ASP A 379 -32.57 32.10 10.03
CA ASP A 379 -32.54 32.66 8.67
C ASP A 379 -32.83 31.59 7.61
N GLU A 380 -33.80 31.86 6.73
CA GLU A 380 -34.26 30.91 5.72
C GLU A 380 -33.19 30.63 4.65
N THR A 381 -32.37 31.63 4.30
CA THR A 381 -31.34 31.45 3.28
C THR A 381 -30.19 30.60 3.79
N GLU A 382 -29.74 30.82 5.04
CA GLU A 382 -28.73 30.01 5.69
C GLU A 382 -29.24 28.60 6.00
N PHE A 383 -30.50 28.45 6.41
CA PHE A 383 -31.12 27.13 6.61
C PHE A 383 -31.10 26.30 5.33
N ASN A 384 -31.53 26.88 4.21
CA ASN A 384 -31.54 26.18 2.92
C ASN A 384 -30.12 25.81 2.45
N LYS A 385 -29.12 26.67 2.71
CA LYS A 385 -27.71 26.37 2.43
C LYS A 385 -27.20 25.20 3.26
N LEU A 386 -27.47 25.20 4.57
CA LEU A 386 -27.07 24.11 5.48
C LEU A 386 -27.77 22.80 5.13
N PHE A 387 -29.08 22.82 4.87
CA PHE A 387 -29.83 21.64 4.46
C PHE A 387 -29.31 21.07 3.12
N SER A 388 -29.04 21.94 2.13
CA SER A 388 -28.42 21.52 0.87
C SER A 388 -27.02 20.95 1.08
N ARG A 389 -26.25 21.49 2.05
CA ARG A 389 -24.93 20.95 2.41
C ARG A 389 -25.04 19.57 3.05
N ILE A 390 -26.03 19.32 3.90
CA ILE A 390 -26.29 17.98 4.45
C ILE A 390 -26.60 17.01 3.31
N GLY A 391 -27.51 17.35 2.38
CA GLY A 391 -27.81 16.51 1.22
C GLY A 391 -26.58 16.24 0.33
N LYS A 392 -25.68 17.22 0.16
CA LYS A 392 -24.41 16.98 -0.56
C LYS A 392 -23.50 15.98 0.16
N TYR A 393 -23.47 16.00 1.50
CA TYR A 393 -22.68 15.04 2.27
C TYR A 393 -23.26 13.62 2.17
N GLU A 394 -24.59 13.47 2.16
CA GLU A 394 -25.25 12.17 1.91
C GLU A 394 -24.83 11.60 0.54
N SER A 395 -24.87 12.39 -0.51
CA SER A 395 -24.49 11.87 -1.83
C SER A 395 -22.99 11.53 -1.93
N ILE A 396 -22.16 12.14 -1.08
CA ILE A 396 -20.75 11.76 -0.90
C ILE A 396 -20.66 10.42 -0.16
N THR A 397 -21.46 10.18 0.89
CA THR A 397 -21.45 8.91 1.62
C THR A 397 -21.84 7.73 0.73
N ASP A 398 -22.84 7.88 -0.14
CA ASP A 398 -23.25 6.85 -1.13
C ASP A 398 -22.11 6.50 -2.08
N SER A 399 -21.46 7.55 -2.60
CA SER A 399 -20.33 7.39 -3.53
C SER A 399 -19.17 6.67 -2.83
N MET A 400 -18.89 7.02 -1.56
CA MET A 400 -17.85 6.36 -0.78
C MET A 400 -18.15 4.88 -0.52
N GLU A 401 -19.39 4.52 -0.17
CA GLU A 401 -19.79 3.12 0.02
C GLU A 401 -19.50 2.31 -1.25
N MET A 402 -20.01 2.78 -2.40
CA MET A 402 -19.88 2.09 -3.68
C MET A 402 -18.42 1.94 -4.12
N GLU A 403 -17.62 3.00 -3.99
CA GLU A 403 -16.20 2.97 -4.38
C GLU A 403 -15.38 2.05 -3.46
N ILE A 404 -15.61 2.08 -2.14
CA ILE A 404 -14.92 1.21 -1.18
C ILE A 404 -15.35 -0.26 -1.38
N ALA A 405 -16.64 -0.52 -1.58
CA ALA A 405 -17.18 -1.86 -1.83
C ALA A 405 -16.58 -2.47 -3.11
N ALA A 406 -16.55 -1.70 -4.21
CA ALA A 406 -15.94 -2.13 -5.47
C ALA A 406 -14.45 -2.46 -5.30
N TYR A 407 -13.72 -1.62 -4.55
CA TYR A 407 -12.32 -1.86 -4.24
C TYR A 407 -12.14 -3.14 -3.41
N LEU A 408 -12.88 -3.33 -2.32
CA LEU A 408 -12.82 -4.52 -1.48
C LEU A 408 -13.17 -5.81 -2.23
N ASN A 409 -14.17 -5.77 -3.12
CA ASN A 409 -14.51 -6.90 -3.98
C ASN A 409 -13.34 -7.27 -4.91
N LYS A 410 -12.69 -6.27 -5.51
CA LYS A 410 -11.51 -6.49 -6.35
C LYS A 410 -10.32 -7.06 -5.57
N VAL A 411 -10.15 -6.65 -4.31
CA VAL A 411 -9.13 -7.24 -3.40
C VAL A 411 -9.48 -8.69 -3.05
N SER A 412 -10.78 -9.01 -2.94
CA SER A 412 -11.26 -10.35 -2.62
C SER A 412 -10.98 -11.41 -3.70
N GLU A 413 -10.80 -10.97 -4.95
CA GLU A 413 -10.41 -11.83 -6.08
C GLU A 413 -8.95 -12.33 -5.99
N GLY A 414 -8.13 -11.71 -5.14
CA GLY A 414 -6.75 -12.09 -4.91
C GLY A 414 -6.57 -13.37 -4.08
N ARG A 415 -5.33 -13.86 -3.99
CA ARG A 415 -4.97 -15.00 -3.11
C ARG A 415 -4.86 -14.52 -1.66
N LEU A 416 -6.00 -14.49 -0.96
CA LEU A 416 -6.11 -14.04 0.43
C LEU A 416 -5.89 -15.15 1.44
N SER A 417 -5.31 -14.80 2.59
CA SER A 417 -5.40 -15.60 3.82
C SER A 417 -6.84 -15.62 4.36
N ASP A 418 -7.20 -16.62 5.16
CA ASP A 418 -8.53 -16.69 5.79
C ASP A 418 -8.79 -15.49 6.73
N ALA A 419 -7.75 -14.99 7.40
CA ALA A 419 -7.83 -13.79 8.22
C ALA A 419 -8.15 -12.54 7.38
N SER A 420 -7.51 -12.41 6.21
CA SER A 420 -7.73 -11.29 5.28
C SER A 420 -9.15 -11.31 4.70
N LYS A 421 -9.69 -12.49 4.37
CA LYS A 421 -11.09 -12.64 3.93
C LYS A 421 -12.09 -12.21 5.00
N ALA A 422 -11.89 -12.67 6.24
CA ALA A 422 -12.75 -12.28 7.36
C ALA A 422 -12.70 -10.76 7.61
N GLN A 423 -11.53 -10.14 7.43
CA GLN A 423 -11.37 -8.69 7.57
C GLN A 423 -12.14 -7.91 6.48
N ILE A 424 -12.11 -8.36 5.23
CA ILE A 424 -12.91 -7.75 4.14
C ILE A 424 -14.41 -7.82 4.43
N GLN A 425 -14.91 -8.96 4.92
CA GLN A 425 -16.34 -9.11 5.26
C GLN A 425 -16.78 -8.14 6.36
N LYS A 426 -15.93 -7.90 7.37
CA LYS A 426 -16.19 -6.89 8.40
C LYS A 426 -16.23 -5.48 7.82
N MET A 427 -15.31 -5.16 6.92
CA MET A 427 -15.22 -3.86 6.26
C MET A 427 -16.43 -3.56 5.38
N LEU A 428 -16.91 -4.54 4.60
CA LEU A 428 -18.12 -4.43 3.80
C LEU A 428 -19.34 -4.14 4.68
N ARG A 429 -19.44 -4.79 5.84
CA ARG A 429 -20.50 -4.51 6.81
C ARG A 429 -20.37 -3.10 7.40
N GLN A 430 -19.15 -2.65 7.71
CA GLN A 430 -18.93 -1.31 8.26
C GLN A 430 -19.33 -0.20 7.29
N ILE A 431 -19.01 -0.30 6.00
CA ILE A 431 -19.36 0.75 5.03
C ILE A 431 -20.86 0.89 4.82
N THR A 432 -21.60 -0.22 4.83
CA THR A 432 -23.07 -0.18 4.71
C THR A 432 -23.70 0.48 5.95
N GLU A 433 -23.26 0.15 7.16
CA GLU A 433 -23.78 0.80 8.36
C GLU A 433 -23.36 2.29 8.44
N LEU A 434 -22.20 2.67 7.87
CA LEU A 434 -21.78 4.07 7.76
C LEU A 434 -22.61 4.88 6.75
N GLU A 435 -23.01 4.26 5.64
CA GLU A 435 -23.97 4.84 4.69
C GLU A 435 -25.32 5.07 5.38
N SER A 436 -25.80 4.07 6.14
CA SER A 436 -27.07 4.19 6.86
C SER A 436 -27.05 5.30 7.93
N ILE A 437 -25.88 5.60 8.51
CA ILE A 437 -25.69 6.81 9.35
C ILE A 437 -25.85 8.08 8.51
N GLY A 438 -25.23 8.16 7.33
CA GLY A 438 -25.37 9.29 6.42
C GLY A 438 -26.84 9.55 6.05
N ASP A 439 -27.54 8.51 5.63
CA ASP A 439 -28.98 8.51 5.34
C ASP A 439 -29.81 9.03 6.51
N SER A 440 -29.52 8.51 7.72
CA SER A 440 -30.25 8.91 8.93
C SER A 440 -30.02 10.39 9.28
N VAL A 441 -28.78 10.88 9.14
CA VAL A 441 -28.47 12.31 9.31
C VAL A 441 -29.22 13.17 8.29
N TYR A 442 -29.33 12.73 7.05
CA TYR A 442 -30.12 13.43 6.04
C TYR A 442 -31.61 13.42 6.37
N ASN A 443 -32.15 12.30 6.87
CA ASN A 443 -33.53 12.19 7.33
C ASN A 443 -33.84 13.12 8.52
N LEU A 444 -32.90 13.33 9.45
CA LEU A 444 -33.02 14.36 10.50
C LEU A 444 -33.19 15.76 9.87
N GLY A 445 -32.32 16.11 8.92
CA GLY A 445 -32.43 17.37 8.17
C GLY A 445 -33.76 17.51 7.42
N ARG A 446 -34.24 16.43 6.78
CA ARG A 446 -35.53 16.39 6.08
C ARG A 446 -36.70 16.58 7.03
N THR A 447 -36.65 16.01 8.23
CA THR A 447 -37.69 16.18 9.25
C THR A 447 -37.76 17.64 9.72
N LEU A 448 -36.62 18.29 9.97
CA LEU A 448 -36.57 19.72 10.29
C LEU A 448 -37.09 20.60 9.14
N ASN A 449 -36.73 20.28 7.89
CA ASN A 449 -37.22 21.00 6.72
C ASN A 449 -38.74 20.84 6.52
N ARG A 450 -39.26 19.61 6.64
CA ARG A 450 -40.72 19.34 6.57
C ARG A 450 -41.49 20.04 7.68
N HIS A 451 -40.93 20.07 8.90
CA HIS A 451 -41.51 20.82 10.02
C HIS A 451 -41.68 22.30 9.63
N ARG A 452 -40.64 22.96 9.13
CA ARG A 452 -40.73 24.38 8.68
C ARG A 452 -41.75 24.62 7.57
N MET A 453 -41.85 23.69 6.62
CA MET A 453 -42.75 23.85 5.47
C MET A 453 -44.22 23.59 5.80
N HIS A 454 -44.50 22.73 6.78
CA HIS A 454 -45.84 22.17 6.99
C HIS A 454 -46.42 22.39 8.38
N CYS A 455 -45.61 22.81 9.37
CA CYS A 455 -46.07 23.13 10.72
C CYS A 455 -45.79 24.61 11.02
N GLN A 456 -46.82 25.35 11.45
CA GLN A 456 -46.65 26.76 11.83
C GLN A 456 -46.21 26.93 13.28
N ASP A 457 -46.42 25.91 14.12
CA ASP A 457 -46.01 25.92 15.51
C ASP A 457 -44.49 25.67 15.60
N ALA A 458 -43.79 26.44 16.41
CA ALA A 458 -42.42 26.12 16.77
C ALA A 458 -42.38 25.01 17.83
N PHE A 459 -41.31 24.20 17.84
CA PHE A 459 -41.07 23.28 18.95
C PHE A 459 -41.08 24.02 20.29
N THR A 460 -41.69 23.41 21.30
CA THR A 460 -41.72 24.01 22.63
C THR A 460 -40.29 24.08 23.21
N PRO A 461 -40.03 24.97 24.19
CA PRO A 461 -38.72 25.03 24.86
C PRO A 461 -38.31 23.67 25.45
N GLU A 462 -39.27 22.93 26.00
CA GLU A 462 -39.06 21.59 26.56
C GLU A 462 -38.73 20.55 25.47
N GLN A 463 -39.46 20.54 24.35
CA GLN A 463 -39.13 19.68 23.21
C GLN A 463 -37.73 19.98 22.65
N THR A 464 -37.39 21.27 22.53
CA THR A 464 -36.07 21.71 22.05
C THR A 464 -34.96 21.22 22.98
N GLN A 465 -35.14 21.32 24.30
CA GLN A 465 -34.20 20.80 25.28
C GLN A 465 -34.05 19.27 25.18
N HIS A 466 -35.15 18.55 24.99
CA HIS A 466 -35.12 17.10 24.80
C HIS A 466 -34.39 16.70 23.52
N MET A 467 -34.64 17.39 22.40
CA MET A 467 -33.93 17.18 21.14
C MET A 467 -32.43 17.44 21.29
N GLN A 468 -32.03 18.53 21.96
CA GLN A 468 -30.62 18.81 22.26
C GLN A 468 -29.96 17.72 23.10
N THR A 469 -30.69 17.20 24.11
CA THR A 469 -30.19 16.10 24.95
C THR A 469 -30.00 14.82 24.13
N MET A 470 -30.97 14.49 23.27
CA MET A 470 -30.87 13.35 22.37
C MET A 470 -29.71 13.48 21.39
N LEU A 471 -29.52 14.67 20.79
CA LEU A 471 -28.39 14.96 19.90
C LEU A 471 -27.04 14.82 20.61
N GLY A 472 -26.94 15.26 21.86
CA GLY A 472 -25.71 15.10 22.66
C GLY A 472 -25.37 13.63 22.96
N LEU A 473 -26.38 12.78 23.20
CA LEU A 473 -26.18 11.33 23.36
C LEU A 473 -25.70 10.68 22.05
N VAL A 474 -26.30 11.06 20.91
CA VAL A 474 -25.89 10.58 19.59
C VAL A 474 -24.47 11.03 19.24
N GLU A 475 -24.12 12.29 19.53
CA GLU A 475 -22.76 12.80 19.38
C GLU A 475 -21.75 11.97 20.19
N GLY A 476 -22.07 11.68 21.45
CA GLY A 476 -21.27 10.82 22.31
C GLY A 476 -21.11 9.40 21.75
N SER A 477 -22.14 8.85 21.10
CA SER A 477 -22.08 7.56 20.41
C SER A 477 -21.13 7.59 19.22
N LEU A 478 -21.25 8.62 18.36
CA LEU A 478 -20.37 8.83 17.20
C LEU A 478 -18.90 9.02 17.61
N GLU A 479 -18.62 9.78 18.66
CA GLU A 479 -17.27 9.91 19.20
C GLU A 479 -16.68 8.58 19.68
N GLU A 480 -17.51 7.75 20.31
CA GLU A 480 -17.09 6.45 20.81
C GLU A 480 -16.83 5.47 19.64
N MET A 481 -17.61 5.53 18.57
CA MET A 481 -17.34 4.82 17.32
C MET A 481 -16.00 5.24 16.71
N MET A 482 -15.71 6.54 16.64
CA MET A 482 -14.45 7.05 16.09
C MET A 482 -13.21 6.53 16.85
N LYS A 483 -13.31 6.36 18.18
CA LYS A 483 -12.24 5.78 19.01
C LYS A 483 -12.00 4.29 18.75
N ARG A 484 -12.93 3.60 18.07
CA ARG A 484 -12.97 2.13 17.96
C ARG A 484 -12.90 1.62 16.52
N ILE A 485 -13.14 2.48 15.54
CA ILE A 485 -13.10 2.11 14.13
C ILE A 485 -11.67 1.77 13.66
N ASP A 486 -10.65 2.20 14.41
CA ASP A 486 -9.25 1.83 14.17
C ASP A 486 -8.94 0.43 14.71
N LEU A 487 -8.82 -0.57 13.81
CA LEU A 487 -8.57 -1.99 14.15
C LEU A 487 -7.19 -2.23 14.80
N THR A 488 -6.32 -1.23 14.87
CA THR A 488 -5.03 -1.34 15.58
C THR A 488 -5.17 -1.15 17.09
N ALA A 489 -6.29 -0.60 17.56
CA ALA A 489 -6.56 -0.46 18.97
C ALA A 489 -6.72 -1.85 19.63
N PRO A 490 -6.06 -2.12 20.78
CA PRO A 490 -6.25 -3.37 21.52
C PRO A 490 -7.74 -3.57 21.80
N ARG A 491 -8.21 -4.84 21.91
CA ARG A 491 -9.61 -5.22 22.15
C ARG A 491 -10.25 -4.38 23.28
N THR A 492 -10.81 -3.21 22.95
CA THR A 492 -11.35 -2.27 23.92
C THR A 492 -12.77 -2.69 24.26
N ASN A 493 -13.11 -2.81 25.53
CA ASN A 493 -14.45 -3.18 25.99
C ASN A 493 -15.54 -2.30 25.32
N ILE A 494 -16.56 -2.86 24.64
CA ILE A 494 -17.68 -2.11 24.00
C ILE A 494 -18.77 -1.67 24.98
N THR A 495 -18.63 -1.97 26.27
CA THR A 495 -19.64 -1.66 27.30
C THR A 495 -20.08 -0.19 27.24
N LYS A 496 -19.16 0.75 26.96
CA LYS A 496 -19.53 2.16 26.87
C LYS A 496 -20.46 2.47 25.69
N SER A 497 -20.19 1.90 24.50
CA SER A 497 -21.08 2.04 23.34
C SER A 497 -22.46 1.44 23.61
N ILE A 498 -22.51 0.25 24.24
CA ILE A 498 -23.77 -0.40 24.63
C ILE A 498 -24.55 0.46 25.63
N ASN A 499 -23.88 1.02 26.64
CA ASN A 499 -24.55 1.85 27.63
C ASN A 499 -25.17 3.11 27.01
N ILE A 500 -24.48 3.76 26.08
CA ILE A 500 -25.00 4.94 25.36
C ILE A 500 -26.22 4.56 24.53
N GLU A 501 -26.18 3.44 23.79
CA GLU A 501 -27.32 2.96 23.00
C GLU A 501 -28.54 2.62 23.89
N HIS A 502 -28.33 1.96 25.03
CA HIS A 502 -29.39 1.76 26.02
C HIS A 502 -29.95 3.07 26.60
N GLU A 503 -29.11 4.06 26.88
CA GLU A 503 -29.55 5.39 27.35
C GLU A 503 -30.43 6.08 26.31
N ILE A 504 -30.01 6.07 25.03
CA ILE A 504 -30.77 6.61 23.90
C ILE A 504 -32.13 5.92 23.76
N ASN A 505 -32.16 4.58 23.81
CA ASN A 505 -33.38 3.78 23.71
C ASN A 505 -34.37 4.06 24.85
N ASN A 506 -33.86 4.15 26.08
CA ASN A 506 -34.68 4.45 27.25
C ASN A 506 -35.22 5.88 27.18
N TYR A 507 -34.39 6.84 26.77
CA TYR A 507 -34.81 8.24 26.64
C TYR A 507 -35.86 8.40 25.54
N ARG A 508 -35.67 7.78 24.37
CA ARG A 508 -36.67 7.73 23.30
C ARG A 508 -38.01 7.16 23.77
N LYS A 509 -38.00 6.06 24.55
CA LYS A 509 -39.22 5.49 25.16
C LYS A 509 -39.92 6.48 26.09
N GLN A 510 -39.16 7.16 26.95
CA GLN A 510 -39.69 8.17 27.86
C GLN A 510 -40.33 9.32 27.09
N LEU A 511 -39.63 9.89 26.11
CA LEU A 511 -40.11 11.01 25.31
C LEU A 511 -41.34 10.64 24.47
N ARG A 512 -41.41 9.40 23.95
CA ARG A 512 -42.57 8.91 23.21
C ARG A 512 -43.82 8.80 24.08
N ASN A 513 -43.68 8.29 25.31
CA ASN A 513 -44.79 8.20 26.26
C ASN A 513 -45.25 9.60 26.71
N GLN A 514 -44.29 10.48 26.99
CA GLN A 514 -44.57 11.87 27.37
C GLN A 514 -45.31 12.61 26.25
N ASN A 515 -44.85 12.48 25.00
CA ASN A 515 -45.51 13.10 23.84
C ASN A 515 -46.95 12.64 23.66
N LEU A 516 -47.24 11.35 23.89
CA LEU A 516 -48.61 10.83 23.79
C LEU A 516 -49.51 11.46 24.85
N TYR A 517 -49.02 11.64 26.08
CA TYR A 517 -49.74 12.34 27.14
C TYR A 517 -49.97 13.81 26.78
N ASP A 518 -48.93 14.51 26.35
CA ASP A 518 -48.97 15.96 26.12
C ASP A 518 -49.87 16.34 24.95
N VAL A 519 -49.87 15.54 23.88
CA VAL A 519 -50.80 15.73 22.74
C VAL A 519 -52.24 15.47 23.17
N ASN A 520 -52.50 14.45 24.00
CA ASN A 520 -53.85 14.17 24.52
C ASN A 520 -54.34 15.24 25.52
N ALA A 521 -53.42 15.84 26.28
CA ALA A 521 -53.69 16.94 27.20
C ALA A 521 -53.85 18.30 26.49
N GLY A 522 -53.54 18.37 25.19
CA GLY A 522 -53.66 19.59 24.39
C GLY A 522 -52.53 20.61 24.65
N HIS A 523 -51.37 20.18 25.16
CA HIS A 523 -50.22 21.06 25.38
C HIS A 523 -49.62 21.59 24.06
N TYR A 524 -49.76 20.83 22.96
CA TYR A 524 -49.41 21.24 21.60
C TYR A 524 -50.16 20.41 20.55
N SER A 525 -50.07 20.82 19.29
CA SER A 525 -50.80 20.17 18.19
C SER A 525 -50.29 18.75 17.91
N TYR A 526 -51.19 17.85 17.49
CA TYR A 526 -50.82 16.49 17.08
C TYR A 526 -49.73 16.50 16.00
N GLN A 527 -49.82 17.43 15.05
CA GLN A 527 -48.86 17.57 13.97
C GLN A 527 -47.45 17.92 14.48
N LEU A 528 -47.32 18.87 15.43
CA LEU A 528 -46.03 19.18 16.07
C LEU A 528 -45.46 17.95 16.80
N GLY A 529 -46.32 17.21 17.51
CA GLY A 529 -45.94 15.98 18.20
C GLY A 529 -45.44 14.86 17.29
N VAL A 530 -45.95 14.77 16.05
CA VAL A 530 -45.46 13.82 15.04
C VAL A 530 -44.04 14.17 14.60
N PHE A 531 -43.78 15.42 14.20
CA PHE A 531 -42.44 15.85 13.79
C PHE A 531 -41.41 15.69 14.91
N TYR A 532 -41.82 15.97 16.15
CA TYR A 532 -40.98 15.78 17.34
C TYR A 532 -40.57 14.30 17.51
N ILE A 533 -41.52 13.36 17.46
CA ILE A 533 -41.21 11.93 17.64
C ILE A 533 -40.52 11.31 16.42
N ASP A 534 -40.79 11.78 15.21
CA ASP A 534 -40.04 11.39 14.02
C ASP A 534 -38.56 11.75 14.19
N PHE A 535 -38.25 12.96 14.66
CA PHE A 535 -36.87 13.39 14.93
C PHE A 535 -36.20 12.54 16.02
N ILE A 536 -36.89 12.29 17.13
CA ILE A 536 -36.35 11.46 18.22
C ILE A 536 -36.15 10.00 17.80
N SER A 537 -37.05 9.44 16.99
CA SER A 537 -36.91 8.07 16.48
C SER A 537 -35.76 7.96 15.48
N GLU A 538 -35.56 8.97 14.64
CA GLU A 538 -34.43 8.98 13.70
C GLU A 538 -33.08 9.08 14.43
N CYS A 539 -33.00 9.84 15.53
CA CYS A 539 -31.81 9.86 16.40
C CYS A 539 -31.50 8.48 17.00
N GLU A 540 -32.52 7.70 17.34
CA GLU A 540 -32.36 6.32 17.84
C GLU A 540 -31.85 5.38 16.75
N HIS A 541 -32.46 5.41 15.55
CA HIS A 541 -31.98 4.63 14.41
C HIS A 541 -30.52 4.95 14.07
N LEU A 542 -30.15 6.24 14.06
CA LEU A 542 -28.76 6.67 13.86
C LEU A 542 -27.82 6.00 14.89
N ALA A 543 -28.21 5.98 16.16
CA ALA A 543 -27.41 5.36 17.22
C ALA A 543 -27.30 3.83 17.07
N ASP A 544 -28.35 3.16 16.60
CA ASP A 544 -28.33 1.73 16.28
C ASP A 544 -27.30 1.43 15.18
N TYR A 545 -27.29 2.21 14.09
CA TYR A 545 -26.29 2.07 13.02
C TYR A 545 -24.87 2.31 13.53
N VAL A 546 -24.66 3.30 14.40
CA VAL A 546 -23.37 3.54 15.06
C VAL A 546 -22.92 2.32 15.87
N MET A 547 -23.83 1.68 16.60
CA MET A 547 -23.52 0.47 17.35
C MET A 547 -23.16 -0.70 16.41
N ASN A 548 -23.87 -0.85 15.28
CA ASN A 548 -23.58 -1.89 14.29
C ASN A 548 -22.18 -1.72 13.66
N VAL A 549 -21.74 -0.50 13.37
CA VAL A 549 -20.35 -0.22 12.90
C VAL A 549 -19.33 -0.74 13.92
N VAL A 550 -19.55 -0.48 15.22
CA VAL A 550 -18.66 -0.91 16.31
C VAL A 550 -18.65 -2.43 16.46
N GLN A 551 -19.81 -3.10 16.32
CA GLN A 551 -19.91 -4.57 16.37
C GLN A 551 -19.24 -5.24 15.17
N ALA A 552 -19.46 -4.70 13.97
CA ALA A 552 -18.89 -5.18 12.72
C ALA A 552 -17.35 -5.19 12.77
N GLY A 553 -16.74 -4.12 13.29
CA GLY A 553 -15.28 -4.05 13.48
C GLY A 553 -14.71 -5.18 14.36
N LYS A 554 -15.51 -5.69 15.30
CA LYS A 554 -15.12 -6.81 16.17
C LYS A 554 -15.42 -8.19 15.59
N GLY A 555 -16.30 -8.28 14.59
CA GLY A 555 -16.83 -9.55 14.12
C GLY A 555 -17.81 -10.19 15.12
N LEU A 556 -18.57 -9.36 15.82
CA LEU A 556 -19.75 -9.79 16.58
C LEU A 556 -20.95 -9.76 15.61
N ASN A 557 -21.82 -10.77 15.67
CA ASN A 557 -23.08 -10.77 14.94
C ASN A 557 -24.12 -9.89 15.65
N ASN A 558 -25.16 -9.47 14.92
CA ASN A 558 -26.33 -8.72 15.42
C ASN A 558 -27.21 -9.59 16.35
N ASP A 559 -26.65 -10.26 17.35
CA ASP A 559 -27.37 -11.18 18.24
C ASP A 559 -28.17 -10.44 19.34
N TYR A 560 -28.69 -9.25 19.05
CA TYR A 560 -29.65 -8.52 19.89
C TYR A 560 -31.08 -8.50 19.30
N GLU A 561 -31.34 -9.28 18.26
CA GLU A 561 -32.69 -9.45 17.68
C GLU A 561 -33.62 -10.41 18.45
N ASP A 562 -33.25 -10.90 19.63
CA ASP A 562 -34.21 -11.61 20.50
C ASP A 562 -35.04 -10.59 21.33
N ARG A 563 -35.73 -9.69 20.61
CA ARG A 563 -36.89 -8.99 21.16
C ARG A 563 -38.03 -10.02 21.18
N PRO A 564 -38.61 -10.37 22.34
CA PRO A 564 -39.78 -11.24 22.34
C PRO A 564 -40.88 -10.54 21.53
N ARG A 565 -41.29 -11.17 20.42
CA ARG A 565 -42.59 -10.92 19.81
C ARG A 565 -43.63 -11.29 20.87
N ASN A 566 -44.05 -10.32 21.66
CA ASN A 566 -45.27 -10.46 22.43
C ASN A 566 -46.42 -10.62 21.42
N GLY A 567 -46.80 -11.88 21.21
CA GLY A 567 -48.07 -12.23 20.61
C GLY A 567 -49.19 -11.64 21.45
N GLN A 568 -50.06 -10.96 20.72
CA GLN A 568 -51.48 -10.69 20.99
C GLN A 568 -52.16 -11.61 22.01
N ASP A 569 -52.97 -10.99 22.87
CA ASP A 569 -54.39 -11.40 22.99
C ASP A 569 -55.12 -11.05 21.69
#